data_AF-A0AAY3ZUH5-F1
#
_entry.id   AF-A0AAY3ZUH5-F1
#
_cell.length_a   1.000
_cell.length_b   1.000
_cell.length_c   1.000
_cell.angle_alpha   90.00
_cell.angle_beta   90.00
_cell.angle_gamma   90.00
#
_symmetry.space_group_name_H-M   'P 1'
#
loop_
_entity.id
_entity.type
_entity.pdbx_description
1 polymer ?
#
loop_
_entity_poly.entity_id
_entity_poly.type
_entity_poly.pdbx_seq_one_letter_code
_entity_poly.pdbx_strand_id
1 'polypeptide(L)'
;MDLSDALEGETATAGATVSDQPMWPGQPNQPMWPGQPNQPMWPGQPGQPNQPTWPGQPNQPMWPGQPAPNPPTAPQFVPQQPLTVPYVMNLPNGCQDKMLITITGQVKPNANVFAINLTKGNDIAFHFNPRFNHEGKNVIVRNAMVGTVWGAEERESSSFPFAPGRNFEIKILCTPNEFKVAVDKSHLLEFKHRIKDLTAIKGLGIYNDVTLTSVFIEQLQ
;
A
#
# COMPACT_ATOMS: atom_id res chain seq x y z
N MET A 1 -17.59 2.48 -8.55
CA MET A 1 -16.56 3.52 -8.34
C MET A 1 -15.25 2.82 -8.56
N ASP A 2 -14.70 3.04 -9.74
CA ASP A 2 -13.43 2.48 -10.15
C ASP A 2 -12.31 3.20 -9.38
N LEU A 3 -11.20 2.53 -9.10
CA LEU A 3 -10.14 3.09 -8.26
C LEU A 3 -9.28 4.12 -9.01
N SER A 4 -9.41 4.21 -10.33
CA SER A 4 -8.92 5.33 -11.15
C SER A 4 -9.67 6.62 -10.83
N ASP A 5 -10.98 6.53 -10.56
CA ASP A 5 -11.85 7.70 -10.34
C ASP A 5 -11.46 8.46 -9.07
N ALA A 6 -10.91 7.76 -8.07
CA ALA A 6 -10.42 8.37 -6.83
C ALA A 6 -9.17 9.24 -7.01
N LEU A 7 -8.50 9.18 -8.17
CA LEU A 7 -7.30 9.96 -8.49
C LEU A 7 -7.59 11.13 -9.44
N GLU A 8 -8.81 11.22 -9.98
CA GLU A 8 -9.31 12.34 -10.76
C GLU A 8 -9.94 13.36 -9.79
N GLY A 9 -9.30 14.52 -9.64
CA GLY A 9 -9.63 15.48 -8.58
C GLY A 9 -10.79 16.39 -8.95
N GLU A 10 -11.72 16.57 -8.02
CA GLU A 10 -12.53 17.79 -7.91
C GLU A 10 -11.91 18.72 -6.86
N THR A 11 -11.68 19.97 -7.25
CA THR A 11 -11.21 21.03 -6.36
C THR A 11 -12.40 21.82 -5.86
N ALA A 12 -12.64 21.80 -4.54
CA ALA A 12 -13.60 22.69 -3.90
C ALA A 12 -12.87 23.67 -2.97
N THR A 13 -13.09 24.94 -3.24
CA THR A 13 -12.53 26.12 -2.59
C THR A 13 -13.08 26.36 -1.19
N ALA A 14 -12.24 26.95 -0.34
CA ALA A 14 -12.52 27.29 1.05
C ALA A 14 -13.48 28.49 1.21
N GLY A 15 -14.32 28.42 2.25
CA GLY A 15 -15.12 29.53 2.79
C GLY A 15 -15.03 29.55 4.32
N ALA A 16 -14.83 30.74 4.89
CA ALA A 16 -14.32 30.97 6.24
C ALA A 16 -15.37 31.03 7.37
N THR A 17 -14.90 30.67 8.57
CA THR A 17 -15.17 31.17 9.95
C THR A 17 -16.60 31.37 10.47
N VAL A 18 -16.90 30.77 11.64
CA VAL A 18 -17.35 31.47 12.87
C VAL A 18 -17.00 30.63 14.11
N SER A 19 -16.62 31.35 15.17
CA SER A 19 -16.26 30.96 16.53
C SER A 19 -17.40 30.39 17.37
N ASP A 20 -17.06 29.56 18.36
CA ASP A 20 -17.51 29.59 19.77
C ASP A 20 -17.68 28.20 20.39
N GLN A 21 -16.82 27.92 21.37
CA GLN A 21 -17.02 26.98 22.48
C GLN A 21 -16.43 27.67 23.73
N PRO A 22 -16.82 27.32 24.98
CA PRO A 22 -17.45 26.06 25.39
C PRO A 22 -18.59 26.20 26.42
N MET A 23 -19.32 25.12 26.69
CA MET A 23 -19.76 24.76 28.04
C MET A 23 -20.30 23.32 28.06
N TRP A 24 -19.68 22.47 28.88
CA TRP A 24 -20.08 21.09 29.16
C TRP A 24 -21.13 21.05 30.28
N PRO A 25 -22.10 20.12 30.21
CA PRO A 25 -22.68 19.54 31.41
C PRO A 25 -22.41 18.02 31.49
N GLY A 26 -21.94 17.60 32.67
CA GLY A 26 -22.17 16.31 33.35
C GLY A 26 -22.12 14.98 32.58
N GLN A 27 -21.19 14.09 32.97
CA GLN A 27 -21.22 12.68 32.60
C GLN A 27 -22.52 12.00 33.08
N PRO A 28 -23.22 11.25 32.21
CA PRO A 28 -24.14 10.21 32.65
C PRO A 28 -23.35 8.93 33.02
N ASN A 29 -23.85 8.24 34.05
CA ASN A 29 -23.35 6.96 34.57
C ASN A 29 -23.04 5.92 33.47
N GLN A 30 -21.92 5.21 33.61
CA GLN A 30 -21.60 4.06 32.75
C GLN A 30 -22.51 2.86 33.05
N PRO A 31 -23.08 2.19 32.04
CA PRO A 31 -23.75 0.92 32.25
C PRO A 31 -22.73 -0.22 32.48
N MET A 32 -23.04 -1.11 33.43
CA MET A 32 -22.33 -2.37 33.64
C MET A 32 -22.48 -3.28 32.41
N TRP A 33 -21.37 -3.78 31.88
CA TRP A 33 -21.35 -4.79 30.81
C TRP A 33 -21.84 -6.16 31.34
N PRO A 34 -22.76 -6.86 30.65
CA PRO A 34 -22.93 -8.29 30.86
C PRO A 34 -21.72 -9.06 30.30
N GLY A 35 -21.36 -10.18 30.94
CA GLY A 35 -20.24 -11.04 30.56
C GLY A 35 -20.26 -11.53 29.11
N GLN A 36 -19.07 -11.88 28.59
CA GLN A 36 -18.88 -12.35 27.23
C GLN A 36 -19.70 -13.62 26.92
N PRO A 37 -20.44 -13.65 25.79
CA PRO A 37 -20.93 -14.91 25.22
C PRO A 37 -19.78 -15.69 24.56
N ASN A 38 -19.85 -17.02 24.65
CA ASN A 38 -18.93 -17.96 24.00
C ASN A 38 -18.79 -17.70 22.48
N GLN A 39 -17.58 -17.82 21.93
CA GLN A 39 -17.34 -17.66 20.49
C GLN A 39 -18.05 -18.76 19.66
N PRO A 40 -18.60 -18.43 18.48
CA PRO A 40 -19.17 -19.43 17.58
C PRO A 40 -18.09 -20.27 16.90
N MET A 41 -18.33 -21.58 16.81
CA MET A 41 -17.55 -22.47 15.93
C MET A 41 -17.85 -22.12 14.46
N TRP A 42 -16.79 -21.96 13.66
CA TRP A 42 -16.88 -21.79 12.22
C TRP A 42 -17.47 -23.05 11.55
N PRO A 43 -18.32 -22.94 10.51
CA PRO A 43 -18.73 -24.09 9.74
C PRO A 43 -17.55 -24.63 8.92
N GLY A 44 -17.46 -25.96 8.81
CA GLY A 44 -16.44 -26.65 8.01
C GLY A 44 -16.44 -26.19 6.55
N GLN A 45 -15.26 -26.16 5.94
CA GLN A 45 -15.09 -25.75 4.54
C GLN A 45 -15.90 -26.64 3.58
N PRO A 46 -16.49 -26.09 2.51
CA PRO A 46 -17.08 -26.89 1.44
C PRO A 46 -15.99 -27.71 0.73
N GLY A 47 -16.28 -28.98 0.43
CA GLY A 47 -15.42 -29.82 -0.40
C GLY A 47 -15.21 -29.20 -1.79
N GLN A 48 -13.97 -29.26 -2.30
CA GLN A 48 -13.63 -28.69 -3.60
C GLN A 48 -14.37 -29.41 -4.74
N PRO A 49 -14.74 -28.70 -5.83
CA PRO A 49 -15.32 -29.34 -7.00
C PRO A 49 -14.27 -30.17 -7.73
N ASN A 50 -14.64 -31.36 -8.21
CA ASN A 50 -13.79 -32.17 -9.09
C ASN A 50 -13.43 -31.37 -10.35
N GLN A 51 -12.13 -31.28 -10.65
CA GLN A 51 -11.62 -30.69 -11.89
C GLN A 51 -11.87 -31.61 -13.10
N PRO A 52 -12.05 -31.04 -14.31
CA PRO A 52 -12.24 -31.82 -15.53
C PRO A 52 -10.94 -32.54 -15.94
N THR A 53 -11.05 -33.84 -16.23
CA THR A 53 -9.97 -34.63 -16.84
C THR A 53 -9.78 -34.23 -18.30
N TRP A 54 -8.58 -33.79 -18.65
CA TRP A 54 -8.19 -33.56 -20.05
C TRP A 54 -8.10 -34.89 -20.82
N PRO A 55 -8.55 -34.98 -22.08
CA PRO A 55 -8.43 -36.21 -22.86
C PRO A 55 -6.95 -36.49 -23.17
N GLY A 56 -6.53 -37.73 -22.90
CA GLY A 56 -5.15 -38.19 -23.04
C GLY A 56 -4.60 -38.07 -24.46
N GLN A 57 -3.30 -37.75 -24.56
CA GLN A 57 -2.57 -37.76 -25.82
C GLN A 57 -2.37 -39.19 -26.36
N PRO A 58 -2.26 -39.38 -27.70
CA PRO A 58 -2.07 -40.69 -28.30
C PRO A 58 -0.73 -41.32 -27.91
N ASN A 59 -0.78 -42.62 -27.63
CA ASN A 59 0.33 -43.45 -27.20
C ASN A 59 1.46 -43.47 -28.26
N GLN A 60 2.66 -42.96 -27.92
CA GLN A 60 3.85 -43.16 -28.75
C GLN A 60 4.51 -44.51 -28.43
N PRO A 61 5.04 -45.25 -29.43
CA PRO A 61 5.67 -46.54 -29.19
C PRO A 61 6.99 -46.38 -28.43
N MET A 62 7.11 -47.04 -27.28
CA MET A 62 8.33 -47.11 -26.47
C MET A 62 9.36 -48.06 -27.11
N TRP A 63 10.60 -47.59 -27.28
CA TRP A 63 11.74 -48.44 -27.64
C TRP A 63 12.36 -49.08 -26.40
N PRO A 64 12.86 -50.34 -26.44
CA PRO A 64 13.47 -50.98 -25.28
C PRO A 64 14.79 -50.29 -24.90
N GLY A 65 14.86 -49.71 -23.69
CA GLY A 65 16.11 -49.18 -23.12
C GLY A 65 16.10 -47.72 -22.66
N GLN A 66 14.99 -46.98 -22.80
CA GLN A 66 14.90 -45.62 -22.24
C GLN A 66 14.30 -45.61 -20.83
N PRO A 67 14.89 -44.87 -19.87
CA PRO A 67 14.24 -44.55 -18.60
C PRO A 67 12.89 -43.85 -18.86
N ALA A 68 11.85 -44.20 -18.11
CA ALA A 68 10.55 -43.56 -18.22
C ALA A 68 10.68 -42.03 -18.08
N PRO A 69 9.94 -41.22 -18.84
CA PRO A 69 9.86 -39.79 -18.57
C PRO A 69 9.35 -39.59 -17.14
N ASN A 70 10.05 -38.81 -16.33
CA ASN A 70 9.53 -38.41 -15.03
C ASN A 70 8.13 -37.81 -15.23
N PRO A 71 7.12 -38.23 -14.45
CA PRO A 71 5.82 -37.58 -14.52
C PRO A 71 6.01 -36.08 -14.28
N PRO A 72 5.29 -35.20 -14.99
CA PRO A 72 5.37 -33.77 -14.74
C PRO A 72 5.04 -33.55 -13.27
N THR A 73 6.02 -33.07 -12.51
CA THR A 73 5.84 -32.60 -11.15
C THR A 73 4.66 -31.63 -11.17
N ALA A 74 3.61 -31.95 -10.41
CA ALA A 74 2.51 -31.01 -10.17
C ALA A 74 3.10 -29.64 -9.82
N PRO A 75 2.51 -28.53 -10.28
CA PRO A 75 3.02 -27.21 -9.94
C PRO A 75 3.13 -27.14 -8.42
N GLN A 76 4.38 -27.09 -7.93
CA GLN A 76 4.63 -26.96 -6.51
C GLN A 76 4.03 -25.61 -6.12
N PHE A 77 3.06 -25.62 -5.21
CA PHE A 77 2.64 -24.41 -4.51
C PHE A 77 3.87 -23.92 -3.74
N VAL A 78 4.66 -23.06 -4.37
CA VAL A 78 5.71 -22.32 -3.69
C VAL A 78 4.98 -21.36 -2.75
N PRO A 79 5.12 -21.50 -1.42
CA PRO A 79 4.58 -20.48 -0.52
C PRO A 79 5.24 -19.18 -0.90
N GLN A 80 4.47 -18.17 -1.31
CA GLN A 80 5.05 -16.85 -1.54
C GLN A 80 5.65 -16.39 -0.21
N GLN A 81 6.96 -16.14 -0.23
CA GLN A 81 7.68 -15.68 0.95
C GLN A 81 6.99 -14.40 1.47
N PRO A 82 6.76 -14.30 2.79
CA PRO A 82 6.13 -13.11 3.36
C PRO A 82 7.00 -11.87 3.09
N LEU A 83 6.36 -10.77 2.69
CA LEU A 83 7.04 -9.50 2.48
C LEU A 83 7.60 -8.98 3.82
N THR A 84 8.88 -8.63 3.84
CA THR A 84 9.56 -8.11 5.03
C THR A 84 9.75 -6.59 4.94
N VAL A 85 9.82 -5.93 6.09
CA VAL A 85 10.10 -4.49 6.22
C VAL A 85 11.45 -4.34 6.95
N PRO A 86 12.45 -3.63 6.39
CA PRO A 86 12.37 -2.79 5.19
C PRO A 86 12.18 -3.59 3.90
N TYR A 87 11.27 -3.11 3.06
CA TYR A 87 11.01 -3.65 1.74
C TYR A 87 11.71 -2.79 0.70
N VAL A 88 12.44 -3.40 -0.21
CA VAL A 88 13.11 -2.69 -1.31
C VAL A 88 12.81 -3.40 -2.62
N MET A 89 12.37 -2.63 -3.61
CA MET A 89 12.06 -3.11 -4.95
C MET A 89 12.74 -2.20 -5.99
N ASN A 90 13.32 -2.82 -7.01
CA ASN A 90 13.80 -2.11 -8.19
C ASN A 90 12.67 -1.91 -9.21
N LEU A 91 12.57 -0.72 -9.77
CA LEU A 91 11.67 -0.30 -10.84
C LEU A 91 12.51 -0.23 -12.14
N PRO A 92 12.52 -1.27 -12.99
CA PRO A 92 13.49 -1.39 -14.09
C PRO A 92 13.49 -0.20 -15.05
N ASN A 93 12.30 0.32 -15.35
CA ASN A 93 12.07 1.44 -16.27
C ASN A 93 11.97 2.80 -15.55
N GLY A 94 12.19 2.82 -14.24
CA GLY A 94 11.92 3.95 -13.37
C GLY A 94 10.44 4.32 -13.30
N CYS A 95 10.14 5.49 -12.76
CA CYS A 95 8.80 6.04 -12.77
C CYS A 95 8.43 6.55 -14.17
N GLN A 96 7.20 6.30 -14.59
CA GLN A 96 6.65 6.73 -15.87
C GLN A 96 5.26 7.33 -15.66
N ASP A 97 4.82 8.20 -16.56
CA ASP A 97 3.42 8.65 -16.56
C ASP A 97 2.48 7.45 -16.56
N LYS A 98 1.38 7.53 -15.81
CA LYS A 98 0.40 6.46 -15.59
C LYS A 98 0.90 5.22 -14.84
N MET A 99 2.12 5.22 -14.31
CA MET A 99 2.58 4.15 -13.43
C MET A 99 1.85 4.25 -12.08
N LEU A 100 1.13 3.20 -11.69
CA LEU A 100 0.43 3.09 -10.42
C LEU A 100 1.10 2.05 -9.52
N ILE A 101 1.52 2.49 -8.33
CA ILE A 101 2.04 1.62 -7.27
C ILE A 101 0.92 1.44 -6.23
N THR A 102 0.50 0.20 -5.99
CA THR A 102 -0.46 -0.16 -4.94
C THR A 102 0.24 -0.94 -3.84
N ILE A 103 0.13 -0.45 -2.61
CA ILE A 103 0.75 -1.03 -1.41
C ILE A 103 -0.37 -1.34 -0.42
N THR A 104 -0.52 -2.61 -0.04
CA THR A 104 -1.45 -3.01 1.02
C THR A 104 -0.69 -3.58 2.21
N GLY A 105 -1.21 -3.31 3.40
CA GLY A 105 -0.56 -3.73 4.62
C GLY A 105 -1.34 -3.36 5.86
N GLN A 106 -0.66 -3.40 7.01
CA GLN A 106 -1.20 -2.99 8.29
C GLN A 106 -0.18 -2.10 9.01
N VAL A 107 -0.68 -1.01 9.60
CA VAL A 107 0.11 -0.20 10.54
C VAL A 107 0.33 -1.00 11.82
N LYS A 108 1.56 -1.10 12.32
CA LYS A 108 1.84 -1.84 13.56
C LYS A 108 1.09 -1.21 14.75
N PRO A 109 0.69 -1.99 15.78
CA PRO A 109 -0.09 -1.48 16.93
C PRO A 109 0.53 -0.32 17.71
N ASN A 110 1.86 -0.20 17.71
CA ASN A 110 2.60 0.86 18.43
C ASN A 110 3.36 1.77 17.46
N ALA A 111 2.78 2.01 16.27
CA ALA A 111 3.45 2.78 15.23
C ALA A 111 3.71 4.23 15.67
N ASN A 112 4.96 4.66 15.50
CA ASN A 112 5.36 6.06 15.60
C ASN A 112 5.48 6.67 14.22
N VAL A 113 6.02 5.91 13.27
CA VAL A 113 6.36 6.42 11.94
C VAL A 113 6.48 5.29 10.92
N PHE A 114 6.05 5.54 9.69
CA PHE A 114 6.51 4.76 8.54
C PHE A 114 6.88 5.65 7.37
N ALA A 115 7.63 5.09 6.42
CA ALA A 115 8.09 5.85 5.26
C ALA A 115 7.99 5.01 3.99
N ILE A 116 7.65 5.68 2.90
CA ILE A 116 7.77 5.19 1.54
C ILE A 116 8.71 6.14 0.79
N ASN A 117 9.73 5.61 0.15
CA ASN A 117 10.71 6.37 -0.61
C ASN A 117 10.71 5.92 -2.07
N LEU A 118 10.63 6.87 -2.99
CA LEU A 118 10.99 6.69 -4.39
C LEU A 118 12.36 7.34 -4.62
N THR A 119 13.33 6.58 -5.14
CA THR A 119 14.75 6.95 -5.13
C THR A 119 15.40 6.95 -6.51
N LYS A 120 16.28 7.92 -6.75
CA LYS A 120 17.19 8.01 -7.91
C LYS A 120 18.62 7.87 -7.39
N GLY A 121 19.19 6.68 -7.50
CA GLY A 121 20.50 6.41 -6.88
C GLY A 121 20.45 6.67 -5.37
N ASN A 122 21.25 7.62 -4.90
CA ASN A 122 21.30 8.00 -3.48
C ASN A 122 20.30 9.11 -3.09
N ASP A 123 19.62 9.71 -4.08
CA ASP A 123 18.64 10.76 -3.84
C ASP A 123 17.24 10.17 -3.60
N ILE A 124 16.44 10.86 -2.80
CA ILE A 124 15.02 10.54 -2.57
C ILE A 124 14.18 11.54 -3.36
N ALA A 125 13.60 11.09 -4.47
CA ALA A 125 12.72 11.89 -5.32
C ALA A 125 11.38 12.21 -4.65
N PHE A 126 10.87 11.25 -3.87
CA PHE A 126 9.65 11.41 -3.09
C PHE A 126 9.76 10.62 -1.79
N HIS A 127 9.71 11.34 -0.67
CA HIS A 127 9.61 10.80 0.68
C HIS A 127 8.19 11.02 1.16
N PHE A 128 7.43 9.95 1.40
CA PHE A 128 6.10 10.00 2.03
C PHE A 128 6.21 9.45 3.45
N ASN A 129 5.93 10.28 4.45
CA ASN A 129 6.26 9.96 5.84
C ASN A 129 5.14 10.31 6.82
N PRO A 130 4.17 9.40 7.02
CA PRO A 130 3.19 9.52 8.10
C PRO A 130 3.84 9.37 9.47
N ARG A 131 3.62 10.35 10.33
CA ARG A 131 4.06 10.41 11.72
C ARG A 131 2.82 10.45 12.61
N PHE A 132 2.71 9.48 13.51
CA PHE A 132 1.56 9.32 14.43
C PHE A 132 1.67 10.18 15.68
N ASN A 133 2.80 10.85 15.88
CA ASN A 133 2.98 11.84 16.93
C ASN A 133 4.07 12.83 16.55
N HIS A 134 3.68 13.98 16.03
CA HIS A 134 4.52 15.15 15.85
C HIS A 134 3.92 16.29 16.68
N GLU A 135 4.50 16.53 17.85
CA GLU A 135 4.03 17.55 18.79
C GLU A 135 2.56 17.34 19.22
N GLY A 136 2.17 16.08 19.45
CA GLY A 136 0.80 15.71 19.86
C GLY A 136 -0.20 15.64 18.71
N LYS A 137 0.24 15.80 17.46
CA LYS A 137 -0.62 15.71 16.26
C LYS A 137 -0.11 14.67 15.28
N ASN A 138 -1.03 14.05 14.55
CA ASN A 138 -0.68 13.24 13.39
C ASN A 138 -0.35 14.17 12.23
N VAL A 139 0.72 13.86 11.48
CA VAL A 139 1.12 14.63 10.30
C VAL A 139 1.68 13.71 9.24
N ILE A 140 1.45 14.05 7.97
CA ILE A 140 2.15 13.42 6.85
C ILE A 140 3.17 14.41 6.34
N VAL A 141 4.45 14.07 6.44
CA VAL A 141 5.52 14.88 5.83
C VAL A 141 5.81 14.34 4.45
N ARG A 142 5.85 15.24 3.46
CA ARG A 142 6.41 14.96 2.14
C ARG A 142 7.63 15.80 1.90
N ASN A 143 8.66 15.23 1.30
CA ASN A 143 9.87 15.96 0.93
C ASN A 143 10.64 15.22 -0.18
N ALA A 144 11.72 15.84 -0.66
CA ALA A 144 12.76 15.21 -1.46
C ALA A 144 14.13 15.47 -0.80
N MET A 145 15.05 14.53 -0.98
CA MET A 145 16.45 14.68 -0.58
C MET A 145 17.33 14.59 -1.82
N VAL A 146 18.16 15.60 -2.06
CA VAL A 146 19.12 15.64 -3.18
C VAL A 146 20.50 15.91 -2.62
N GLY A 147 21.47 15.07 -2.96
CA GLY A 147 22.85 15.21 -2.50
C GLY A 147 22.95 15.25 -0.98
N THR A 148 22.18 14.40 -0.28
CA THR A 148 22.06 14.33 1.20
C THR A 148 21.36 15.51 1.88
N VAL A 149 20.85 16.48 1.13
CA VAL A 149 20.15 17.65 1.68
C VAL A 149 18.65 17.51 1.49
N TRP A 150 17.90 17.58 2.59
CA TRP A 150 16.45 17.67 2.55
C TRP A 150 15.99 19.04 2.05
N GLY A 151 14.98 19.06 1.18
CA GLY A 151 14.32 20.30 0.76
C GLY A 151 13.32 20.82 1.79
N ALA A 152 12.44 21.73 1.36
CA ALA A 152 11.32 22.21 2.16
C ALA A 152 10.30 21.09 2.39
N GLU A 153 9.82 20.92 3.62
CA GLU A 153 8.74 19.97 3.93
C GLU A 153 7.38 20.50 3.42
N GLU A 154 6.54 19.58 2.94
CA GLU A 154 5.12 19.85 2.65
C GLU A 154 4.27 18.97 3.58
N ARG A 155 3.32 19.57 4.31
CA ARG A 155 2.59 18.91 5.41
C ARG A 155 1.06 18.91 5.26
N GLU A 156 0.56 19.65 4.28
CA GLU A 156 -0.84 19.79 3.94
C GLU A 156 -1.39 18.49 3.35
N SER A 157 -2.40 17.91 3.98
CA SER A 157 -3.15 16.77 3.46
C SER A 157 -4.63 16.95 3.78
N SER A 158 -5.52 16.30 3.01
CA SER A 158 -6.97 16.38 3.25
C SER A 158 -7.37 15.74 4.59
N SER A 159 -6.62 14.74 5.06
CA SER A 159 -6.83 14.03 6.32
C SER A 159 -5.57 13.27 6.77
N PHE A 160 -5.66 12.52 7.88
CA PHE A 160 -4.67 11.51 8.28
C PHE A 160 -5.38 10.14 8.37
N PRO A 161 -5.34 9.32 7.31
CA PRO A 161 -6.16 8.11 7.20
C PRO A 161 -5.56 6.86 7.86
N PHE A 162 -4.44 7.00 8.58
CA PHE A 162 -3.75 5.86 9.19
C PHE A 162 -4.07 5.76 10.68
N ALA A 163 -4.21 4.53 11.18
CA ALA A 163 -4.37 4.26 12.60
C ALA A 163 -3.59 3.00 13.01
N PRO A 164 -2.95 2.97 14.20
CA PRO A 164 -2.24 1.79 14.68
C PRO A 164 -3.13 0.54 14.71
N GLY A 165 -2.60 -0.58 14.21
CA GLY A 165 -3.30 -1.86 14.10
C GLY A 165 -4.35 -1.92 12.98
N ARG A 166 -4.45 -0.91 12.12
CA ARG A 166 -5.41 -0.89 10.99
C ARG A 166 -4.73 -1.17 9.67
N ASN A 167 -5.49 -1.86 8.82
CA ASN A 167 -5.09 -2.13 7.45
C ASN A 167 -5.17 -0.85 6.63
N PHE A 168 -4.37 -0.78 5.57
CA PHE A 168 -4.40 0.32 4.62
C PHE A 168 -4.22 -0.22 3.20
N GLU A 169 -4.76 0.53 2.24
CA GLU A 169 -4.34 0.50 0.83
C GLU A 169 -3.83 1.88 0.44
N ILE A 170 -2.55 1.98 0.06
CA ILE A 170 -1.94 3.20 -0.49
C ILE A 170 -1.79 3.01 -1.99
N LYS A 171 -2.22 4.01 -2.75
CA LYS A 171 -2.02 4.12 -4.20
C LYS A 171 -1.19 5.35 -4.52
N ILE A 172 -0.06 5.18 -5.19
CA ILE A 172 0.81 6.26 -5.65
C ILE A 172 0.82 6.23 -7.18
N LEU A 173 0.21 7.22 -7.79
CA LEU A 173 0.18 7.41 -9.23
C LEU A 173 1.28 8.41 -9.64
N CYS A 174 2.16 7.98 -10.53
CA CYS A 174 3.08 8.87 -11.20
C CYS A 174 2.37 9.51 -12.40
N THR A 175 2.35 10.84 -12.43
CA THR A 175 1.86 11.65 -13.58
C THR A 175 3.04 12.41 -14.19
N PRO A 176 2.87 13.20 -15.27
CA PRO A 176 3.96 13.99 -15.83
C PRO A 176 4.46 15.09 -14.88
N ASN A 177 3.62 15.56 -13.96
CA ASN A 177 3.90 16.75 -13.14
C ASN A 177 4.15 16.43 -11.66
N GLU A 178 3.51 15.39 -11.14
CA GLU A 178 3.50 15.08 -9.71
C GLU A 178 3.20 13.62 -9.40
N PHE A 179 3.46 13.23 -8.16
CA PHE A 179 2.91 12.01 -7.58
C PHE A 179 1.56 12.34 -6.93
N LYS A 180 0.52 11.57 -7.25
CA LYS A 180 -0.78 11.65 -6.59
C LYS A 180 -0.94 10.46 -5.65
N VAL A 181 -1.37 10.71 -4.42
CA VAL A 181 -1.56 9.67 -3.41
C VAL A 181 -3.02 9.57 -3.03
N ALA A 182 -3.55 8.35 -3.08
CA ALA A 182 -4.84 8.00 -2.48
C ALA A 182 -4.63 6.94 -1.40
N VAL A 183 -5.47 6.98 -0.37
CA VAL A 183 -5.51 5.98 0.69
C VAL A 183 -6.93 5.54 0.90
N ASP A 184 -7.15 4.23 0.98
CA ASP A 184 -8.48 3.62 1.18
C ASP A 184 -9.54 4.24 0.26
N LYS A 185 -9.21 4.29 -1.04
CA LYS A 185 -10.05 4.78 -2.14
C LYS A 185 -10.35 6.28 -2.15
N SER A 186 -9.71 7.07 -1.29
CA SER A 186 -9.91 8.51 -1.23
C SER A 186 -8.62 9.24 -1.59
N HIS A 187 -8.71 10.27 -2.44
CA HIS A 187 -7.60 11.16 -2.70
C HIS A 187 -7.10 11.79 -1.39
N LEU A 188 -5.78 11.79 -1.19
CA LEU A 188 -5.17 12.27 0.04
C LEU A 188 -4.34 13.54 -0.18
N LEU A 189 -3.42 13.48 -1.16
CA LEU A 189 -2.48 14.56 -1.43
C LEU A 189 -1.78 14.42 -2.78
N GLU A 190 -1.09 15.48 -3.17
CA GLU A 190 -0.23 15.55 -4.36
C GLU A 190 1.18 15.99 -3.94
N PHE A 191 2.20 15.65 -4.72
CA PHE A 191 3.57 16.09 -4.51
C PHE A 191 4.27 16.35 -5.86
N LYS A 192 4.51 17.62 -6.16
CA LYS A 192 5.13 18.04 -7.43
C LYS A 192 6.55 17.50 -7.54
N HIS A 193 6.89 16.97 -8.72
CA HIS A 193 8.21 16.38 -8.96
C HIS A 193 9.33 17.39 -8.71
N ARG A 194 10.22 17.11 -7.76
CA ARG A 194 11.44 17.91 -7.54
C ARG A 194 12.63 17.37 -8.34
N ILE A 195 12.67 16.05 -8.55
CA ILE A 195 13.55 15.38 -9.52
C ILE A 195 12.72 15.09 -10.77
N LYS A 196 13.08 15.70 -11.90
CA LYS A 196 12.30 15.63 -13.16
C LYS A 196 12.64 14.44 -14.06
N ASP A 197 13.79 13.83 -13.84
CA ASP A 197 14.27 12.66 -14.56
C ASP A 197 13.59 11.39 -14.00
N LEU A 198 12.31 11.19 -14.34
CA LEU A 198 11.44 10.17 -13.75
C LEU A 198 11.93 8.74 -14.02
N THR A 199 12.46 8.48 -15.22
CA THR A 199 12.97 7.16 -15.62
C THR A 199 14.23 6.75 -14.85
N ALA A 200 14.90 7.70 -14.18
CA ALA A 200 16.00 7.43 -13.26
C ALA A 200 15.55 7.16 -11.81
N ILE A 201 14.27 7.36 -11.47
CA ILE A 201 13.70 7.02 -10.16
C ILE A 201 13.41 5.52 -10.13
N LYS A 202 14.38 4.72 -9.71
CA LYS A 202 14.38 3.26 -9.85
C LYS A 202 14.23 2.47 -8.56
N GLY A 203 14.28 3.09 -7.38
CA GLY A 203 14.10 2.35 -6.14
C GLY A 203 12.79 2.71 -5.45
N LEU A 204 12.00 1.71 -5.08
CA LEU A 204 10.91 1.80 -4.13
C LEU A 204 11.37 1.19 -2.80
N GLY A 205 11.31 1.97 -1.71
CA GLY A 205 11.62 1.52 -0.36
C GLY A 205 10.45 1.76 0.59
N ILE A 206 10.15 0.79 1.46
CA ILE A 206 9.11 0.90 2.49
C ILE A 206 9.73 0.52 3.84
N TYR A 207 9.56 1.36 4.86
CA TYR A 207 10.32 1.28 6.11
C TYR A 207 9.45 1.42 7.37
N ASN A 208 10.00 0.95 8.48
CA ASN A 208 9.53 1.14 9.87
C ASN A 208 8.19 0.45 10.21
N ASP A 209 7.19 1.19 10.70
CA ASP A 209 6.11 0.66 11.54
C ASP A 209 4.90 0.10 10.76
N VAL A 210 5.16 -0.68 9.72
CA VAL A 210 4.14 -1.38 8.93
C VAL A 210 4.50 -2.85 8.72
N THR A 211 3.49 -3.67 8.46
CA THR A 211 3.64 -5.00 7.81
C THR A 211 3.04 -4.91 6.42
N LEU A 212 3.58 -5.69 5.48
CA LEU A 212 3.13 -5.66 4.08
C LEU A 212 2.38 -6.93 3.73
N THR A 213 1.24 -6.75 3.07
CA THR A 213 0.44 -7.82 2.49
C THR A 213 0.76 -7.95 1.00
N SER A 214 0.81 -6.84 0.26
CA SER A 214 1.19 -6.84 -1.15
C SER A 214 1.81 -5.50 -1.59
N VAL A 215 2.66 -5.58 -2.60
CA VAL A 215 3.13 -4.43 -3.39
C VAL A 215 2.93 -4.80 -4.86
N PHE A 216 2.10 -4.04 -5.57
CA PHE A 216 1.75 -4.28 -6.96
C PHE A 216 2.00 -3.03 -7.79
N ILE A 217 2.46 -3.22 -9.02
CA ILE A 217 2.78 -2.14 -9.95
C ILE A 217 2.06 -2.43 -11.25
N GLU A 218 1.34 -1.43 -11.75
CA GLU A 218 0.69 -1.48 -13.05
C GLU A 218 0.91 -0.19 -13.83
N GLN A 219 0.75 -0.31 -15.14
CA GLN A 219 0.75 0.81 -16.07
C GLN A 219 -0.71 1.03 -16.49
N LEU A 220 -1.31 2.16 -16.11
CA LEU A 220 -2.68 2.47 -16.52
C LEU A 220 -2.71 2.79 -18.02
N GLN A 221 -3.80 2.40 -18.68
CA GLN A 221 -4.00 2.61 -20.12
C GLN A 221 -4.41 4.05 -20.45
#